data_AF-A0A950MNH2-F1
#
_entry.id   AF-A0A950MNH2-F1
#
_cell.length_a   1.000
_cell.length_b   1.000
_cell.length_c   1.000
_cell.angle_alpha   90.00
_cell.angle_beta   90.00
_cell.angle_gamma   90.00
#
_symmetry.space_group_name_H-M   'P 1'
#
loop_
_entity.id
_entity.type
_entity.pdbx_description
1 polymer ?
#
loop_
_entity_poly.entity_id
_entity_poly.type
_entity_poly.pdbx_seq_one_letter_code
_entity_poly.pdbx_strand_id
1 'polypeptide(L)' 'MARPENRSDARALNLTLPREAFDYLVLLATLGKLGRTENEVATHILVREVYGMFERGFHEQRIPAADQE' A
#
# COMPACT_ATOMS: atom_id res chain seq x y z
N MET A 1 17.49 -22.13 -15.23
CA MET A 1 16.29 -21.26 -15.09
C MET A 1 16.75 -19.95 -14.49
N ALA A 2 16.62 -18.84 -15.23
CA ALA A 2 17.08 -17.53 -14.79
C ALA A 2 16.24 -17.07 -13.58
N ARG A 3 16.91 -16.68 -12.49
CA ARG A 3 16.31 -16.20 -11.25
C ARG A 3 15.80 -14.77 -11.51
N PRO A 4 14.52 -14.43 -11.31
CA PRO A 4 14.06 -13.06 -11.54
C PRO A 4 14.76 -12.09 -10.58
N GLU A 5 15.38 -11.05 -11.15
CA GLU A 5 16.15 -9.99 -10.45
C GLU A 5 15.30 -9.17 -9.46
N ASN A 6 13.98 -9.36 -9.48
CA ASN A 6 13.02 -8.63 -8.66
C ASN A 6 12.75 -9.25 -7.28
N ARG A 7 13.54 -10.24 -6.84
CA ARG A 7 13.44 -10.75 -5.48
C ARG A 7 14.31 -9.91 -4.56
N SER A 8 13.82 -8.75 -4.19
CA SER A 8 14.50 -7.86 -3.26
C SER A 8 14.06 -8.14 -1.83
N ASP A 9 15.04 -8.19 -0.93
CA ASP A 9 14.89 -8.02 0.51
C ASP A 9 13.96 -6.84 0.85
N ALA A 10 13.41 -6.83 2.07
CA ALA A 10 12.50 -5.80 2.55
C ALA A 10 12.97 -4.38 2.15
N ARG A 11 12.33 -3.78 1.14
CA ARG A 11 12.62 -2.42 0.68
C ARG A 11 11.79 -1.45 1.52
N ALA A 12 12.42 -0.45 2.10
CA ALA A 12 11.72 0.66 2.73
C ALA A 12 11.03 1.51 1.65
N LEU A 13 9.75 1.81 1.83
CA LEU A 13 9.00 2.75 1.02
C LEU A 13 8.97 4.09 1.73
N ASN A 14 9.38 5.17 1.05
CA ASN A 14 9.16 6.53 1.51
C ASN A 14 7.83 7.02 0.94
N LEU A 15 6.85 7.26 1.81
CA LEU A 15 5.50 7.66 1.42
C LEU A 15 5.32 9.17 1.59
N THR A 16 4.68 9.81 0.61
CA THR A 16 4.18 11.19 0.74
C THR A 16 2.66 11.12 0.75
N LEU A 17 2.03 11.65 1.78
CA LEU A 17 0.60 11.53 2.04
C LEU A 17 -0.02 12.90 2.29
N PRO A 18 -1.31 13.10 1.96
CA PRO A 18 -2.09 14.24 2.47
C PRO A 18 -2.09 14.26 3.99
N ARG A 19 -2.17 15.45 4.58
CA ARG A 19 -2.11 15.63 6.04
C ARG A 19 -3.20 14.86 6.76
N GLU A 20 -4.41 14.86 6.22
CA GLU A 20 -5.58 14.21 6.80
C GLU A 20 -5.41 12.69 6.86
N ALA A 21 -4.79 12.11 5.84
CA ALA A 21 -4.46 10.68 5.82
C ALA A 21 -3.39 10.37 6.87
N PHE A 22 -2.36 11.21 6.99
CA PHE A 22 -1.31 11.05 8.00
C PHE A 22 -1.88 11.14 9.43
N ASP A 23 -2.69 12.16 9.72
CA ASP A 23 -3.33 12.34 11.03
C ASP A 23 -4.18 11.13 11.43
N TYR A 24 -4.85 10.49 10.46
CA TYR A 24 -5.59 9.26 10.72
C TYR A 24 -4.68 8.06 11.04
N LEU A 25 -3.51 7.94 10.39
CA LEU A 25 -2.52 6.92 10.74
C LEU A 25 -2.01 7.10 12.17
N VAL A 26 -1.75 8.34 12.60
CA VAL A 26 -1.36 8.68 13.99
C VAL A 26 -2.45 8.23 14.98
N LEU A 27 -3.72 8.53 14.69
CA LEU A 27 -4.84 8.09 15.51
C LEU A 27 -4.87 6.55 15.64
N LEU A 28 -4.75 5.84 14.53
CA LEU A 28 -4.77 4.37 14.53
C LEU A 28 -3.58 3.76 15.28
N ALA A 29 -2.39 4.36 15.17
CA ALA A 29 -1.20 3.96 15.92
C ALA A 29 -1.40 4.19 17.43
N THR A 30 -2.02 5.31 17.81
CA THR A 30 -2.36 5.62 19.21
C THR A 30 -3.33 4.61 19.80
N LEU A 31 -4.27 4.10 18.99
CA LEU A 31 -5.20 3.05 19.41
C LEU A 31 -4.57 1.66 19.47
N GLY A 32 -3.35 1.47 18.93
CA GLY A 32 -2.60 0.21 18.98
C GLY A 32 -3.23 -0.96 18.23
N LYS A 33 -4.20 -0.71 17.34
CA LYS A 33 -5.01 -1.78 16.71
C LYS A 33 -4.30 -2.47 15.53
N LEU A 34 -3.44 -1.74 14.82
CA LEU A 34 -2.79 -2.20 13.58
C LEU A 34 -1.25 -2.07 13.61
N GLY A 35 -0.72 -1.46 14.66
CA GLY A 35 0.68 -1.08 14.80
C GLY A 35 0.81 -0.05 15.92
N ARG A 36 2.03 0.24 16.36
CA ARG A 36 2.34 1.28 17.35
C ARG A 36 2.90 2.55 16.71
N THR A 37 3.30 2.48 15.45
CA THR A 37 3.77 3.63 14.66
C THR A 37 2.93 3.81 13.40
N GLU A 38 2.91 5.03 12.87
CA GLU A 38 2.21 5.38 11.64
C GLU A 38 2.69 4.53 10.46
N ASN A 39 4.00 4.25 10.40
CA ASN A 39 4.60 3.42 9.36
C ASN A 39 4.14 1.96 9.43
N GLU A 40 4.02 1.38 10.63
CA GLU A 40 3.48 0.02 10.80
C GLU A 40 2.01 -0.03 10.36
N VAL A 41 1.21 0.95 10.77
CA VAL A 41 -0.20 1.05 10.37
C VAL A 41 -0.32 1.20 8.85
N ALA A 42 0.45 2.10 8.24
CA ALA A 42 0.47 2.30 6.80
C ALA A 42 0.87 1.03 6.05
N THR A 43 1.89 0.32 6.54
CA THR A 43 2.34 -0.95 5.98
C THR A 43 1.22 -1.98 6.04
N HIS A 44 0.54 -2.11 7.18
CA HIS A 44 -0.56 -3.07 7.34
C HIS A 44 -1.71 -2.78 6.38
N ILE A 45 -2.10 -1.51 6.24
CA ILE A 45 -3.16 -1.08 5.31
C ILE A 45 -2.73 -1.34 3.87
N LEU A 46 -1.52 -0.95 3.47
CA LEU A 46 -1.01 -1.15 2.11
C LEU A 46 -0.96 -2.63 1.74
N VAL A 47 -0.45 -3.49 2.64
CA VAL A 47 -0.39 -4.93 2.40
C VAL A 47 -1.79 -5.51 2.22
N ARG A 48 -2.75 -5.12 3.06
CA ARG A 48 -4.15 -5.57 2.94
C ARG A 48 -4.78 -5.15 1.61
N GLU A 49 -4.59 -3.90 1.19
CA GLU A 49 -5.13 -3.42 -0.09
C GLU A 49 -4.45 -4.09 -1.28
N VAL A 50 -3.14 -4.28 -1.26
CA VAL A 50 -2.41 -4.99 -2.32
C VAL A 50 -2.92 -6.41 -2.49
N TYR A 51 -3.13 -7.15 -1.40
CA TYR A 51 -3.72 -8.49 -1.48
C TYR A 51 -5.16 -8.46 -1.98
N GLY A 52 -5.98 -7.51 -1.53
CA GLY A 52 -7.34 -7.35 -2.04
C GLY A 52 -7.36 -7.02 -3.54
N MET A 53 -6.43 -6.20 -4.03
CA MET A 53 -6.29 -5.90 -5.46
C MET A 53 -5.85 -7.14 -6.25
N PHE A 54 -4.94 -7.93 -5.69
CA PHE A 54 -4.49 -9.19 -6.28
C PHE A 54 -5.64 -10.19 -6.42
N GLU A 55 -6.39 -10.41 -5.34
CA GLU A 55 -7.56 -11.32 -5.33
C GLU A 55 -8.66 -10.89 -6.30
N ARG A 56 -8.85 -9.58 -6.50
CA ARG A 56 -9.81 -9.01 -7.46
C ARG A 56 -9.34 -9.05 -8.91
N GLY A 57 -8.15 -9.57 -9.20
CA GLY A 57 -7.57 -9.56 -10.55
C GLY A 57 -7.38 -8.13 -11.07
N PHE A 58 -7.10 -7.15 -10.19
CA PHE A 58 -7.01 -5.74 -10.61
C PHE A 58 -5.96 -5.51 -11.70
N HIS A 59 -4.89 -6.29 -11.70
CA HIS A 59 -3.85 -6.26 -12.73
C HIS A 59 -4.32 -6.74 -14.12
N GLU A 60 -5.46 -7.41 -14.19
CA GLU A 60 -6.12 -7.82 -15.43
C GLU A 60 -7.13 -6.78 -15.92
N GLN A 61 -7.56 -5.88 -15.02
CA GLN A 61 -8.46 -4.77 -15.34
C GLN A 61 -7.65 -3.63 -15.96
N ARG A 62 -7.75 -3.49 -17.28
CA ARG A 62 -7.21 -2.33 -17.98
C ARG A 62 -7.98 -1.09 -17.50
N ILE A 63 -7.30 -0.12 -16.90
CA ILE A 63 -7.88 1.21 -16.71
C ILE A 63 -8.21 1.71 -18.12
N PRO A 64 -9.48 1.98 -18.48
CA PRO A 64 -9.79 2.58 -19.76
C PRO A 64 -8.98 3.86 -19.85
N ALA A 65 -8.26 4.06 -20.96
CA ALA A 65 -7.59 5.32 -21.20
C ALA A 65 -8.64 6.41 -21.01
N ALA A 66 -8.38 7.37 -20.12
CA ALA A 66 -9.28 8.49 -19.93
C ALA A 66 -9.57 9.05 -21.32
N ASP A 67 -10.85 9.02 -21.71
CA ASP A 67 -11.28 9.43 -23.03
C ASP A 67 -10.62 10.79 -23.34
N GLN A 68 -9.90 10.82 -24.45
CA GLN A 68 -9.40 12.04 -25.03
C GLN A 68 -10.62 12.79 -25.60
N GLU A 69 -11.29 13.58 -24.76
CA GLU A 69 -12.14 14.69 -25.21
C GLU A 69 -11.36 16.01 -25.23
#